data_AF-A0A7K0QUR8-F1
#
_entry.id   AF-A0A7K0QUR8-F1
#
_cell.length_a   1.000
_cell.length_b   1.000
_cell.length_c   1.000
_cell.angle_alpha   90.00
_cell.angle_beta   90.00
_cell.angle_gamma   90.00
#
_symmetry.space_group_name_H-M   'P 1'
#
loop_
_entity.id
_entity.type
_entity.pdbx_description
1 polymer ?
#
loop_
_entity_poly.entity_id
_entity_poly.type
_entity_poly.pdbx_seq_one_letter_code
_entity_poly.pdbx_strand_id
1 'polypeptide(L)'
;MSVGVGPWPGGPEEWAAAVARDPRLDPELLEAGDSRTVIDMYRYWSMDAIVEDLDTRRHPFHIAIENFEHDMNIGSVVRTANAFMAAEVHIVGKRRWTRRGAMVTDRYQHIRQHETMPEL
;
A
#
# COMPACT_ATOMS: atom_id res chain seq x y z
N MET A 1 -9.49 5.65 22.34
CA MET A 1 -9.85 4.68 21.29
C MET A 1 -8.55 4.12 20.76
N SER A 2 -8.26 2.84 20.96
CA SER A 2 -7.15 2.18 20.27
C SER A 2 -7.49 2.16 18.78
N VAL A 3 -6.60 2.69 17.94
CA VAL A 3 -6.73 2.57 16.48
C VAL A 3 -6.28 1.16 16.10
N GLY A 4 -7.10 0.44 15.33
CA GLY A 4 -6.83 -0.93 14.89
C GLY A 4 -7.49 -2.03 15.72
N VAL A 5 -7.11 -3.27 15.45
CA VAL A 5 -7.63 -4.49 16.08
C VAL A 5 -6.54 -5.21 16.85
N GLY A 6 -6.90 -5.85 17.98
CA GLY A 6 -5.97 -6.66 18.76
C GLY A 6 -5.59 -7.97 18.08
N PRO A 7 -4.83 -8.83 18.78
CA PRO A 7 -4.50 -10.17 18.29
C PRO A 7 -5.74 -10.95 17.85
N TRP A 8 -5.58 -11.79 16.83
CA TRP A 8 -6.63 -12.69 16.39
C TRP A 8 -6.96 -13.70 17.52
N PRO A 9 -8.24 -14.05 17.77
CA PRO A 9 -8.61 -14.98 18.85
C PRO A 9 -8.06 -16.41 18.65
N GLY A 10 -8.06 -17.26 19.67
CA GLY A 10 -7.77 -18.71 19.49
C GLY A 10 -6.29 -19.14 19.55
N GLY A 11 -5.35 -18.19 19.54
CA GLY A 11 -3.93 -18.45 19.80
C GLY A 11 -3.16 -19.18 18.67
N PRO A 12 -1.89 -19.52 18.90
CA PRO A 12 -0.96 -19.91 17.82
C PRO A 12 -1.38 -21.10 16.97
N GLU A 13 -2.02 -22.12 17.55
CA GLU A 13 -2.50 -23.30 16.80
C GLU A 13 -3.63 -22.93 15.83
N GLU A 14 -4.59 -22.12 16.27
CA GLU A 14 -5.68 -21.65 15.40
C GLU A 14 -5.16 -20.66 14.35
N TRP A 15 -4.20 -19.80 14.69
CA TRP A 15 -3.56 -18.89 13.74
C TRP A 15 -2.85 -19.65 12.63
N ALA A 16 -2.06 -20.68 12.98
CA ALA A 16 -1.39 -21.53 12.00
C ALA A 16 -2.41 -22.24 11.09
N ALA A 17 -3.51 -22.74 11.66
CA ALA A 17 -4.60 -23.34 10.89
C ALA A 17 -5.33 -22.33 9.99
N ALA A 18 -5.44 -21.06 10.40
CA ALA A 18 -6.03 -19.99 9.62
C ALA A 18 -5.14 -19.62 8.42
N VAL A 19 -3.85 -19.40 8.64
CA VAL A 19 -2.87 -19.11 7.57
C VAL A 19 -2.77 -20.25 6.56
N ALA A 20 -2.86 -21.50 7.01
CA ALA A 20 -2.89 -22.65 6.10
C ALA A 20 -4.13 -22.68 5.20
N ARG A 21 -5.26 -22.11 5.64
CA ARG A 21 -6.51 -22.01 4.84
C ARG A 21 -6.52 -20.77 3.96
N ASP A 22 -5.97 -19.67 4.45
CA ASP A 22 -5.88 -18.39 3.75
C ASP A 22 -4.45 -17.85 3.81
N PRO A 23 -3.63 -18.12 2.77
CA PRO A 23 -2.25 -17.67 2.69
C PRO A 23 -2.08 -16.14 2.66
N ARG A 24 -3.17 -15.38 2.50
CA ARG A 24 -3.14 -13.91 2.56
C ARG A 24 -2.94 -13.40 3.98
N LEU A 25 -3.25 -14.20 5.00
CA LEU A 25 -3.09 -13.82 6.40
C LEU A 25 -1.62 -13.76 6.79
N ASP A 26 -1.25 -12.71 7.55
CA ASP A 26 0.08 -12.48 8.07
C ASP A 26 0.19 -12.98 9.52
N PRO A 27 1.02 -13.99 9.82
CA PRO A 27 1.18 -14.53 11.17
C PRO A 27 1.56 -13.47 12.22
N GLU A 28 2.38 -12.48 11.87
CA GLU A 28 2.82 -11.45 12.81
C GLU A 28 1.66 -10.53 13.19
N LEU A 29 0.76 -10.24 12.24
CA LEU A 29 -0.43 -9.43 12.50
C LEU A 29 -1.48 -10.21 13.30
N LEU A 30 -1.59 -11.53 13.11
CA LEU A 30 -2.46 -12.37 13.94
C LEU A 30 -1.98 -12.36 15.40
N GLU A 31 -0.66 -12.40 15.63
CA GLU A 31 -0.07 -12.40 16.96
C GLU A 31 -0.09 -11.03 17.64
N ALA A 32 0.38 -9.99 16.96
CA ALA A 32 0.54 -8.65 17.54
C ALA A 32 -0.73 -7.79 17.47
N GLY A 33 -1.71 -8.21 16.67
CA GLY A 33 -2.82 -7.37 16.24
C GLY A 33 -2.45 -6.47 15.07
N ASP A 34 -3.47 -5.88 14.45
CA ASP A 34 -3.31 -5.06 13.25
C ASP A 34 -3.72 -3.60 13.53
N SER A 35 -2.71 -2.77 13.74
CA SER A 35 -2.83 -1.33 14.01
C SER A 35 -2.85 -0.45 12.74
N ARG A 36 -2.72 -1.04 11.54
CA ARG A 36 -2.66 -0.28 10.28
C ARG A 36 -3.98 0.45 10.02
N THR A 37 -3.98 1.50 9.20
CA THR A 37 -5.20 2.17 8.73
C THR A 37 -5.60 1.64 7.35
N VAL A 38 -6.15 0.44 7.30
CA VAL A 38 -6.79 -0.18 6.12
C VAL A 38 -8.27 -0.46 6.40
N ILE A 39 -9.03 -0.81 5.36
CA ILE A 39 -10.43 -1.22 5.54
C ILE A 39 -10.53 -2.59 6.21
N ASP A 40 -11.70 -2.92 6.78
CA ASP A 40 -11.90 -4.14 7.57
C ASP A 40 -11.58 -5.43 6.78
N MET A 41 -11.87 -5.44 5.48
CA MET A 41 -11.59 -6.57 4.59
C MET A 41 -10.11 -6.98 4.56
N TYR A 42 -9.20 -6.02 4.79
CA TYR A 42 -7.75 -6.25 4.73
C TYR A 42 -7.11 -6.43 6.10
N ARG A 43 -7.91 -6.53 7.17
CA ARG A 43 -7.35 -6.79 8.50
C ARG A 43 -6.61 -8.12 8.49
N TYR A 44 -5.42 -8.09 9.09
CA TYR A 44 -4.51 -9.23 9.19
C TYR A 44 -3.97 -9.75 7.86
N TRP A 45 -4.34 -9.17 6.71
CA TRP A 45 -3.72 -9.54 5.44
C TRP A 45 -2.30 -9.00 5.36
N SER A 46 -1.41 -9.77 4.76
CA SER A 46 -0.08 -9.29 4.38
C SER A 46 -0.22 -8.10 3.43
N MET A 47 0.78 -7.24 3.42
CA MET A 47 0.79 -6.09 2.50
C MET A 47 0.73 -6.56 1.04
N ASP A 48 1.46 -7.62 0.71
CA ASP A 48 1.53 -8.17 -0.65
C ASP A 48 0.16 -8.70 -1.08
N ALA A 49 -0.58 -9.39 -0.21
CA ALA A 49 -1.94 -9.85 -0.51
C ALA A 49 -2.92 -8.69 -0.78
N ILE A 50 -2.75 -7.56 -0.08
CA ILE A 50 -3.54 -6.35 -0.35
C ILE A 50 -3.18 -5.78 -1.73
N VAL A 51 -1.88 -5.71 -2.06
CA VAL A 51 -1.44 -5.22 -3.38
C VAL A 51 -1.98 -6.13 -4.50
N GLU A 52 -1.87 -7.45 -4.35
CA GLU A 52 -2.41 -8.41 -5.32
C GLU A 52 -3.92 -8.25 -5.54
N ASP A 53 -4.71 -8.10 -4.47
CA ASP A 53 -6.14 -7.86 -4.58
C ASP A 53 -6.47 -6.51 -5.24
N LEU A 54 -5.71 -5.45 -4.91
CA LEU A 54 -5.85 -4.16 -5.57
C LEU A 54 -5.53 -4.26 -7.07
N ASP A 55 -4.49 -5.01 -7.44
CA ASP A 55 -4.06 -5.20 -8.83
C ASP A 55 -5.15 -5.83 -9.71
N THR A 56 -6.03 -6.67 -9.14
CA THR A 56 -7.19 -7.23 -9.87
C THR A 56 -8.22 -6.18 -10.30
N ARG A 57 -8.18 -4.98 -9.71
CA ARG A 57 -9.17 -3.91 -9.90
C ARG A 57 -8.58 -2.62 -10.45
N ARG A 58 -7.26 -2.58 -10.72
CA ARG A 58 -6.63 -1.38 -11.26
C ARG A 58 -7.15 -1.06 -12.65
N HIS A 59 -7.32 0.24 -12.90
CA HIS A 59 -7.60 0.75 -14.21
C HIS A 59 -6.29 0.95 -14.98
N PRO A 60 -6.27 0.71 -16.30
CA PRO A 60 -5.07 0.78 -17.13
C PRO A 60 -4.67 2.23 -17.47
N PHE A 61 -4.61 3.09 -16.46
CA PHE A 61 -4.10 4.45 -16.59
C PHE A 61 -2.97 4.67 -15.59
N HIS A 62 -2.01 5.48 -16.02
CA HIS A 62 -0.79 5.79 -15.30
C HIS A 62 -0.75 7.30 -15.02
N ILE A 63 -0.06 7.69 -13.96
CA ILE A 63 0.16 9.10 -13.61
C ILE A 63 1.65 9.36 -13.63
N ALA A 64 2.11 10.34 -14.40
CA ALA A 64 3.51 10.79 -14.39
C ALA A 64 3.63 12.14 -13.69
N ILE A 65 4.65 12.29 -12.84
CA ILE A 65 4.94 13.51 -12.10
C ILE A 65 6.40 13.88 -12.32
N GLU A 66 6.64 15.09 -12.83
CA GLU A 66 7.96 15.66 -12.95
C GLU A 66 8.40 16.35 -11.64
N ASN A 67 9.51 15.90 -11.06
CA ASN A 67 9.99 16.36 -9.75
C ASN A 67 11.11 17.40 -9.87
N PHE A 68 10.81 18.58 -10.45
CA PHE A 68 11.82 19.62 -10.72
C PHE A 68 12.00 20.66 -9.61
N GLU A 69 10.92 21.09 -8.93
CA GLU A 69 10.96 22.20 -7.96
C GLU A 69 10.57 21.79 -6.53
N HIS A 70 9.28 21.58 -6.28
CA HIS A 70 8.71 21.30 -4.95
C HIS A 70 7.98 19.96 -4.93
N ASP A 71 8.34 19.10 -3.99
CA ASP A 71 7.80 17.75 -3.85
C ASP A 71 6.53 17.67 -2.99
N MET A 72 6.04 18.81 -2.48
CA MET A 72 4.99 18.89 -1.45
C MET A 72 3.69 18.17 -1.84
N ASN A 73 3.39 18.08 -3.13
CA ASN A 73 2.14 17.48 -3.62
C ASN A 73 2.30 16.04 -4.10
N ILE A 74 3.52 15.51 -4.22
CA ILE A 74 3.71 14.14 -4.77
C ILE A 74 2.99 13.11 -3.90
N GLY A 75 3.06 13.26 -2.57
CA GLY A 75 2.34 12.39 -1.66
C GLY A 75 0.82 12.42 -1.84
N SER A 76 0.21 13.60 -2.00
CA SER A 76 -1.24 13.70 -2.21
C SER A 76 -1.67 13.13 -3.57
N VAL A 77 -0.82 13.25 -4.60
CA VAL A 77 -1.04 12.61 -5.90
C VAL A 77 -0.99 11.09 -5.77
N VAL A 78 -0.01 10.52 -5.06
CA VAL A 78 0.07 9.07 -4.81
C VAL A 78 -1.17 8.56 -4.07
N ARG A 79 -1.63 9.29 -3.04
CA ARG A 79 -2.87 8.95 -2.32
C ARG A 79 -4.08 8.95 -3.24
N THR A 80 -4.19 9.97 -4.09
CA THR A 80 -5.28 10.08 -5.07
C THR A 80 -5.19 8.93 -6.07
N ALA A 81 -4.00 8.62 -6.58
CA ALA A 81 -3.77 7.51 -7.50
C ALA A 81 -4.23 6.17 -6.90
N ASN A 82 -3.90 5.90 -5.64
CA ASN A 82 -4.35 4.69 -4.93
C ASN A 82 -5.89 4.66 -4.79
N ALA A 83 -6.51 5.79 -4.42
CA ALA A 83 -7.96 5.88 -4.27
C ALA A 83 -8.73 5.66 -5.60
N PHE A 84 -8.15 6.09 -6.72
CA PHE A 84 -8.72 5.89 -8.06
C PHE A 84 -8.23 4.62 -8.75
N MET A 85 -7.51 3.74 -8.04
CA MET A 85 -7.01 2.47 -8.59
C MET A 85 -6.18 2.65 -9.87
N ALA A 86 -5.33 3.68 -9.92
CA ALA A 86 -4.36 3.84 -10.99
C ALA A 86 -3.43 2.62 -11.07
N ALA A 87 -3.00 2.25 -12.28
CA ALA A 87 -2.08 1.14 -12.50
C ALA A 87 -0.72 1.41 -11.87
N GLU A 88 -0.13 2.59 -12.12
CA GLU A 88 1.19 2.95 -11.64
C GLU A 88 1.37 4.48 -11.58
N VAL A 89 2.19 4.95 -10.64
CA VAL A 89 2.66 6.33 -10.55
C VAL A 89 4.14 6.39 -10.94
N HIS A 90 4.46 7.21 -11.92
CA HIS A 90 5.82 7.45 -12.36
C HIS A 90 6.34 8.77 -11.81
N ILE A 91 7.51 8.74 -11.19
CA ILE A 91 8.19 9.92 -10.65
C ILE A 91 9.44 10.13 -11.48
N VAL A 92 9.45 11.21 -12.26
CA VAL A 92 10.56 11.55 -13.15
C VAL A 92 11.47 12.57 -12.46
N GLY A 93 12.76 12.27 -12.39
CA GLY A 93 13.80 13.13 -11.84
C GLY A 93 14.47 12.59 -10.57
N LYS A 94 15.65 13.15 -10.27
CA LYS A 94 16.58 12.64 -9.24
C LYS A 94 16.30 13.14 -7.81
N ARG A 95 15.25 13.93 -7.60
CA ARG A 95 14.94 14.48 -6.28
C ARG A 95 14.18 13.44 -5.46
N ARG A 96 14.59 13.28 -4.20
CA ARG A 96 13.79 12.56 -3.20
C ARG A 96 12.46 13.31 -3.03
N TRP A 97 11.38 12.57 -2.85
CA TRP A 97 10.06 13.15 -2.60
C TRP A 97 9.53 12.75 -1.22
N THR A 98 8.72 13.64 -0.65
CA THR A 98 8.07 13.46 0.64
C THR A 98 6.85 12.54 0.58
N ARG A 99 6.90 11.43 1.33
CA ARG A 99 5.81 10.46 1.46
C ARG A 99 4.72 10.90 2.44
N ARG A 100 4.90 12.00 3.18
CA ARG A 100 3.97 12.42 4.25
C ARG A 100 2.53 12.58 3.73
N GLY A 101 2.36 13.18 2.55
CA GLY A 101 1.05 13.38 1.93
C GLY A 101 0.38 12.09 1.42
N ALA A 102 1.16 11.00 1.25
CA ALA A 102 0.63 9.71 0.78
C ALA A 102 -0.20 9.01 1.84
N MET A 103 -0.08 9.39 3.12
CA MET A 103 -0.79 8.74 4.23
C MET A 103 -0.61 7.21 4.21
N VAL A 104 0.63 6.76 3.94
CA VAL A 104 1.05 5.34 3.88
C VAL A 104 0.47 4.55 2.68
N THR A 105 -0.38 5.17 1.85
CA THR A 105 -0.88 4.52 0.62
C THR A 105 0.19 4.25 -0.42
N ASP A 106 1.37 4.88 -0.28
CA ASP A 106 2.55 4.58 -1.09
C ASP A 106 3.04 3.14 -0.95
N ARG A 107 2.70 2.45 0.15
CA ARG A 107 2.99 1.02 0.34
C ARG A 107 2.10 0.09 -0.48
N TYR A 108 0.94 0.57 -0.91
CA TYR A 108 -0.07 -0.22 -1.63
C TYR A 108 -0.24 0.26 -3.08
N GLN A 109 0.60 1.18 -3.55
CA GLN A 109 0.58 1.72 -4.89
C GLN A 109 1.89 1.38 -5.60
N HIS A 110 1.80 1.01 -6.88
CA HIS A 110 2.97 0.84 -7.73
C HIS A 110 3.56 2.21 -8.04
N ILE A 111 4.81 2.43 -7.63
CA ILE A 111 5.54 3.68 -7.84
C ILE A 111 6.87 3.36 -8.51
N ARG A 112 7.07 3.91 -9.71
CA ARG A 112 8.32 3.76 -10.47
C ARG A 112 9.06 5.08 -10.52
N GLN A 113 10.35 5.05 -10.24
CA GLN A 113 11.21 6.22 -10.36
C GLN A 113 12.03 6.13 -11.64
N HIS A 114 12.02 7.21 -12.40
CA HIS A 114 12.76 7.38 -13.65
C HIS A 114 13.76 8.53 -13.51
N GLU A 115 14.95 8.43 -14.12
CA GLU A 115 15.90 9.54 -14.05
C GLU A 115 15.46 10.69 -14.95
N THR A 116 14.90 10.37 -16.11
CA THR A 116 14.57 11.34 -17.17
C THR A 116 13.25 11.00 -17.87
N MET A 117 12.65 12.00 -18.52
CA MET A 117 11.38 11.85 -19.24
C MET A 117 11.43 10.83 -20.39
N PRO A 118 12.53 10.70 -21.17
CA PRO A 118 12.62 9.67 -22.21
C PRO A 118 12.57 8.21 -21.71
N GLU A 119 12.70 7.98 -20.40
CA GLU A 119 12.66 6.65 -19.77
C GLU A 119 11.27 6.27 -19.25
N LEU A 120 10.30 7.19 -19.32
CA LEU A 120 8.90 6.98 -18.97
C LEU A 120 8.18 6.11 -19.99
#